data_AF-A0AAV2QL74-F1
#
_entry.id   AF-A0AAV2QL74-F1
#
_cell.length_a   1.000
_cell.length_b   1.000
_cell.length_c   1.000
_cell.angle_alpha   90.00
_cell.angle_beta   90.00
_cell.angle_gamma   90.00
#
_symmetry.space_group_name_H-M   'P 1'
#
loop_
_entity.id
_entity.type
_entity.pdbx_description
1 polymer ?
#
loop_
_entity_poly.entity_id
_entity_poly.type
_entity_poly.pdbx_seq_one_letter_code
_entity_poly.pdbx_strand_id
1 'polypeptide(L)'
;AIDRIMEKSEDYDELAYYWKNYRDKATKPYRKHYAKLVKYSNDRATQAGSDNFWQMKIHQDNDIDILQYVPSLWKDLRPFYLQIHAYVREKLRNIYGPSKIGYRSPIPAHLFGNLFAHQLHLKHQLFTPYHQNAPIDVTEDLKKQKYSLKKMYRIAEKFFVGLNFTKFDENFWKYSIFQLPEEIRYCMPSAYGFHDHKNFRLGSCGSIGMSSLIYFHYHFCTLIYMREYQNQPHPFRKPAST
;
A
#
# COMPACT_ATOMS: atom_id res chain seq x y z
N ALA A 1 5.57 11.24 11.32
CA ALA A 1 6.39 11.16 12.56
C ALA A 1 6.29 9.78 13.20
N ILE A 2 5.08 9.31 13.56
CA ILE A 2 4.88 7.97 14.16
C ILE A 2 5.33 6.84 13.23
N ASP A 3 5.04 6.89 11.93
CA ASP A 3 5.44 5.82 11.00
C ASP A 3 6.95 5.56 11.00
N ARG A 4 7.76 6.62 11.04
CA ARG A 4 9.23 6.51 11.13
C ARG A 4 9.67 5.85 12.45
N ILE A 5 8.97 6.12 13.55
CA ILE A 5 9.25 5.49 14.85
C ILE A 5 8.89 4.00 14.77
N MET A 6 7.69 3.67 14.29
CA MET A 6 7.24 2.29 14.14
C MET A 6 8.20 1.48 13.24
N GLU A 7 8.72 2.09 12.18
CA GLU A 7 9.64 1.46 11.24
C GLU A 7 11.04 1.28 11.83
N LYS A 8 11.59 2.28 12.53
CA LYS A 8 13.00 2.29 12.96
C LYS A 8 13.24 1.78 14.37
N SER A 9 12.30 1.96 15.29
CA SER A 9 12.50 1.54 16.68
C SER A 9 12.54 0.02 16.78
N GLU A 10 13.41 -0.46 17.66
CA GLU A 10 13.53 -1.86 18.08
C GLU A 10 13.17 -2.03 19.57
N ASP A 11 12.73 -0.95 20.23
CA ASP A 11 12.26 -0.99 21.62
C ASP A 11 10.81 -1.47 21.65
N TYR A 12 10.57 -2.60 22.31
CA TYR A 12 9.24 -3.19 22.43
C TYR A 12 8.24 -2.22 23.08
N ASP A 13 8.62 -1.60 24.19
CA ASP A 13 7.73 -0.80 25.01
C ASP A 13 7.46 0.58 24.36
N GLU A 14 8.44 1.14 23.63
CA GLU A 14 8.24 2.31 22.78
C GLU A 14 7.23 2.03 21.66
N LEU A 15 7.42 0.94 20.91
CA LEU A 15 6.51 0.52 19.84
C LEU A 15 5.10 0.29 20.37
N ALA A 16 4.97 -0.40 21.51
CA ALA A 16 3.69 -0.62 22.18
C ALA A 16 3.03 0.69 22.61
N TYR A 17 3.80 1.64 23.16
CA TYR A 17 3.32 2.95 23.57
C TYR A 17 2.71 3.72 22.39
N TYR A 18 3.43 3.86 21.27
CA TYR A 18 2.92 4.60 20.11
C TYR A 18 1.75 3.90 19.44
N TRP A 19 1.81 2.58 19.29
CA TRP A 19 0.72 1.78 18.72
C TRP A 19 -0.59 1.92 19.50
N LYS A 20 -0.51 1.93 20.84
CA LYS A 20 -1.66 2.12 21.74
C LYS A 20 -2.17 3.55 21.70
N ASN A 21 -1.29 4.54 21.86
CA ASN A 21 -1.67 5.95 21.85
C ASN A 21 -2.30 6.38 20.52
N TYR A 22 -1.83 5.84 19.38
CA TYR A 22 -2.46 6.07 18.09
C TYR A 22 -3.91 5.59 18.10
N ARG A 23 -4.19 4.40 18.63
CA ARG A 23 -5.57 3.89 18.70
C ARG A 23 -6.43 4.74 19.63
N ASP A 24 -5.92 5.08 20.79
CA ASP A 24 -6.65 5.86 21.80
C ASP A 24 -6.96 7.28 21.32
N LYS A 25 -6.02 7.94 20.63
CA LYS A 25 -6.15 9.35 20.23
C LYS A 25 -6.68 9.53 18.81
N ALA A 26 -6.22 8.73 17.85
CA ALA A 26 -6.55 8.92 16.44
C ALA A 26 -7.74 8.07 15.98
N THR A 27 -8.00 6.90 16.57
CA THR A 27 -9.09 6.02 16.10
C THR A 27 -10.35 6.06 16.98
N LYS A 28 -10.19 6.03 18.31
CA LYS A 28 -11.31 5.93 19.25
C LYS A 28 -12.36 7.05 19.11
N PRO A 29 -11.97 8.33 18.88
CA PRO A 29 -12.96 9.41 18.69
C PRO A 29 -13.86 9.22 17.47
N TYR A 30 -13.42 8.47 16.45
CA TYR A 30 -14.18 8.25 15.22
C TYR A 30 -15.17 7.09 15.30
N ARG A 31 -15.19 6.30 16.39
CA ARG A 31 -16.07 5.13 16.52
C ARG A 31 -17.55 5.45 16.24
N LYS A 32 -18.07 6.54 16.81
CA LYS A 32 -19.47 6.96 16.61
C LYS A 32 -19.72 7.46 15.18
N HIS A 33 -18.74 8.15 14.58
CA HIS A 33 -18.82 8.62 13.20
C HIS A 33 -18.84 7.46 12.21
N TYR A 34 -17.99 6.45 12.43
CA TYR A 34 -17.95 5.24 11.60
C TYR A 34 -19.26 4.45 11.69
N ALA A 35 -19.87 4.34 12.87
CA ALA A 35 -21.18 3.70 13.02
C ALA A 35 -22.29 4.43 12.22
N LYS A 36 -22.26 5.78 12.21
CA LYS A 36 -23.16 6.58 11.36
C LYS A 36 -22.89 6.35 9.87
N LEU A 37 -21.62 6.30 9.46
CA LEU A 37 -21.24 6.01 8.07
C LEU A 37 -21.79 4.64 7.63
N VAL A 38 -21.65 3.59 8.45
CA VAL A 38 -22.20 2.26 8.16
C VAL A 38 -23.71 2.32 7.97
N LYS A 39 -24.42 3.03 8.85
CA LYS A 39 -25.88 3.21 8.72
C LYS A 39 -26.22 3.89 7.38
N TYR A 40 -25.64 5.04 7.09
CA TYR A 40 -25.95 5.78 5.86
C TYR A 40 -25.59 5.02 4.59
N SER A 41 -24.47 4.29 4.60
CA SER A 41 -24.08 3.43 3.49
C SER A 41 -25.08 2.31 3.25
N ASN A 42 -25.63 1.70 4.31
CA ASN A 42 -26.66 0.67 4.19
C ASN A 42 -28.00 1.26 3.74
N ASP A 43 -28.42 2.41 4.30
CA ASP A 43 -29.66 3.09 3.89
C ASP A 43 -29.65 3.39 2.38
N ARG A 44 -28.50 3.86 1.85
CA ARG A 44 -28.29 4.07 0.42
C ARG A 44 -28.39 2.77 -0.38
N ALA A 45 -27.80 1.69 0.12
CA ALA A 45 -27.82 0.40 -0.57
C ALA A 45 -29.23 -0.18 -0.67
N THR A 46 -30.02 -0.08 0.41
CA THR A 46 -31.43 -0.50 0.42
C THR A 46 -32.28 0.32 -0.54
N GLN A 47 -32.06 1.64 -0.63
CA GLN A 47 -32.74 2.48 -1.63
C GLN A 47 -32.36 2.10 -3.08
N ALA A 48 -31.16 1.56 -3.28
CA ALA A 48 -30.70 1.04 -4.57
C ALA A 48 -31.09 -0.43 -4.81
N GLY A 49 -31.88 -1.06 -3.93
CA GLY A 49 -32.40 -2.42 -4.09
C GLY A 49 -31.47 -3.55 -3.61
N SER A 50 -30.45 -3.25 -2.79
CA SER A 50 -29.56 -4.26 -2.19
C SER A 50 -29.75 -4.33 -0.67
N ASP A 51 -29.56 -5.50 -0.04
CA ASP A 51 -29.83 -5.64 1.41
C ASP A 51 -28.91 -4.77 2.27
N ASN A 52 -27.66 -4.57 1.84
CA ASN A 52 -26.68 -3.74 2.54
C ASN A 52 -25.56 -3.26 1.61
N PHE A 53 -24.75 -2.32 2.11
CA PHE A 53 -23.66 -1.73 1.34
C PHE A 53 -22.63 -2.75 0.84
N TRP A 54 -22.38 -3.80 1.60
CA TRP A 54 -21.35 -4.78 1.27
C TRP A 54 -21.76 -5.68 0.10
N GLN A 55 -23.01 -6.15 0.10
CA GLN A 55 -23.61 -6.84 -1.05
C GLN A 55 -23.64 -5.93 -2.28
N MET A 56 -24.10 -4.68 -2.12
CA MET A 56 -24.11 -3.71 -3.22
C MET A 56 -22.71 -3.56 -3.85
N LYS A 57 -21.65 -3.58 -3.04
CA LYS A 57 -20.27 -3.47 -3.53
C LYS A 57 -19.75 -4.72 -4.22
N ILE A 58 -20.03 -5.90 -3.68
CA ILE A 58 -19.52 -7.16 -4.26
C ILE A 58 -20.23 -7.52 -5.57
N HIS A 59 -21.53 -7.29 -5.64
CA HIS A 59 -22.34 -7.59 -6.82
C HIS A 59 -22.24 -6.53 -7.93
N GLN A 60 -21.63 -5.37 -7.67
CA GLN A 60 -21.55 -4.29 -8.66
C GLN A 60 -20.61 -4.61 -9.83
N ASP A 61 -19.63 -5.49 -9.67
CA ASP A 61 -18.54 -5.66 -10.65
C ASP A 61 -17.99 -7.10 -10.79
N ASN A 62 -18.61 -8.14 -10.19
CA ASN A 62 -18.03 -9.49 -10.20
C ASN A 62 -19.02 -10.60 -10.60
N ASP A 63 -18.69 -11.34 -11.65
CA ASP A 63 -19.27 -12.67 -11.97
C ASP A 63 -18.74 -13.78 -11.03
N ILE A 64 -17.81 -13.44 -10.14
CA ILE A 64 -17.18 -14.37 -9.20
C ILE A 64 -17.93 -14.33 -7.87
N ASP A 65 -18.32 -15.50 -7.36
CA ASP A 65 -18.77 -15.65 -5.99
C ASP A 65 -17.59 -15.48 -5.01
N ILE A 66 -17.32 -14.23 -4.65
CA ILE A 66 -16.25 -13.85 -3.71
C ILE A 66 -16.44 -14.52 -2.35
N LEU A 67 -17.69 -14.75 -1.92
CA LEU A 67 -18.01 -15.37 -0.64
C LEU A 67 -17.60 -16.83 -0.60
N GLN A 68 -17.61 -17.53 -1.74
CA GLN A 68 -17.10 -18.89 -1.86
C GLN A 68 -15.59 -18.92 -2.16
N TYR A 69 -15.12 -18.07 -3.06
CA TYR A 69 -13.76 -18.11 -3.59
C TYR A 69 -12.71 -17.71 -2.55
N VAL A 70 -12.92 -16.62 -1.81
CA VAL A 70 -11.93 -16.11 -0.84
C VAL A 70 -11.66 -17.09 0.30
N PRO A 71 -12.67 -17.72 0.95
CA PRO A 71 -12.42 -18.75 1.95
C PRO A 71 -11.71 -19.98 1.38
N SER A 72 -11.96 -20.36 0.12
CA SER A 72 -11.24 -21.46 -0.54
C SER A 72 -9.76 -21.10 -0.70
N LEU A 73 -9.46 -19.94 -1.28
CA LEU A 73 -8.09 -19.47 -1.46
C LEU A 73 -7.34 -19.37 -0.12
N TRP A 74 -8.03 -18.92 0.95
CA TRP A 74 -7.44 -18.90 2.29
C TRP A 74 -7.08 -20.30 2.79
N LYS A 75 -7.90 -21.33 2.54
CA LYS A 75 -7.57 -22.71 2.94
C LYS A 75 -6.26 -23.17 2.28
N ASP A 76 -6.05 -22.82 1.02
CA ASP A 76 -4.86 -23.21 0.26
C ASP A 76 -3.61 -22.42 0.72
N LEU A 77 -3.76 -21.13 1.01
CA LEU A 77 -2.67 -20.27 1.48
C LEU A 77 -2.31 -20.48 2.95
N ARG A 78 -3.26 -20.90 3.77
CA ARG A 78 -3.11 -20.98 5.24
C ARG A 78 -1.92 -21.84 5.69
N PRO A 79 -1.65 -23.04 5.14
CA PRO A 79 -0.49 -23.83 5.55
C PRO A 79 0.83 -23.06 5.37
N PHE A 80 1.02 -22.39 4.23
CA PHE A 80 2.21 -21.58 3.98
C PHE A 80 2.28 -20.36 4.91
N TYR A 81 1.17 -19.64 5.09
CA TYR A 81 1.10 -18.52 6.03
C TYR A 81 1.49 -18.94 7.46
N LEU A 82 1.04 -20.12 7.92
CA LEU A 82 1.35 -20.61 9.26
C LEU A 82 2.84 -20.93 9.43
N GLN A 83 3.53 -21.41 8.39
CA GLN A 83 4.98 -21.61 8.42
C GLN A 83 5.72 -20.27 8.57
N ILE A 84 5.35 -19.27 7.76
CA ILE A 84 5.92 -17.91 7.85
C ILE A 84 5.62 -17.29 9.22
N HIS A 85 4.38 -17.39 9.71
CA HIS A 85 3.99 -16.88 11.02
C HIS A 85 4.79 -17.54 12.15
N ALA A 86 4.98 -18.87 12.12
CA ALA A 86 5.76 -19.59 13.13
C ALA A 86 7.23 -19.15 13.11
N TYR A 87 7.84 -19.04 11.92
CA TYR A 87 9.20 -18.57 11.75
C TYR A 87 9.40 -17.14 12.28
N VAL A 88 8.53 -16.21 11.90
CA VAL A 88 8.56 -14.81 12.35
C VAL A 88 8.38 -14.74 13.86
N ARG A 89 7.46 -15.52 14.43
CA ARG A 89 7.28 -15.59 15.89
C ARG A 89 8.55 -16.03 16.60
N GLU A 90 9.22 -17.07 16.11
CA GLU A 90 10.47 -17.56 16.71
C GLU A 90 11.57 -16.50 16.65
N LYS A 91 11.74 -15.82 15.52
CA LYS A 91 12.71 -14.72 15.37
C LYS A 91 12.42 -13.57 16.33
N LEU A 92 11.18 -13.10 16.41
CA LEU A 92 10.81 -12.04 17.35
C LEU A 92 10.97 -12.48 18.80
N ARG A 93 10.65 -13.75 19.12
CA ARG A 93 10.84 -14.30 20.46
C ARG A 93 12.32 -14.33 20.86
N ASN A 94 13.22 -14.62 19.93
CA ASN A 94 14.67 -14.57 20.18
C ASN A 94 15.17 -13.15 20.45
N ILE A 95 14.52 -12.13 19.89
CA ILE A 95 14.85 -10.71 20.09
C ILE A 95 14.26 -10.18 21.40
N TYR A 96 12.96 -10.38 21.61
CA TYR A 96 12.19 -9.76 22.71
C TYR A 96 11.98 -10.66 23.93
N GLY A 97 12.35 -11.93 23.83
CA GLY A 97 12.28 -12.90 24.91
C GLY A 97 10.91 -13.57 25.12
N PRO A 98 10.87 -14.69 25.86
CA PRO A 98 9.66 -15.46 26.13
C PRO A 98 8.59 -14.73 26.93
N SER A 99 8.99 -13.74 27.76
CA SER A 99 8.06 -12.96 28.58
C SER A 99 7.15 -12.07 27.75
N LYS A 100 7.61 -11.64 26.56
CA LYS A 100 6.84 -10.80 25.63
C LYS A 100 6.15 -11.61 24.53
N ILE A 101 6.72 -12.76 24.14
CA ILE A 101 6.22 -13.59 23.03
C ILE A 101 6.25 -15.08 23.40
N GLY A 102 5.08 -15.68 23.59
CA GLY A 102 4.94 -17.10 23.90
C GLY A 102 5.08 -17.99 22.66
N TYR A 103 5.50 -19.25 22.85
CA TYR A 103 5.66 -20.22 21.75
C TYR A 103 4.38 -20.49 20.95
N ARG A 104 3.22 -20.37 21.60
CA ARG A 104 1.89 -20.62 20.99
C ARG A 104 1.01 -19.38 20.96
N SER A 105 1.51 -18.22 21.39
CA SER A 105 0.71 -16.99 21.36
C SER A 105 0.69 -16.39 19.95
N PRO A 106 -0.32 -15.55 19.65
CA PRO A 106 -0.25 -14.61 18.54
C PRO A 106 0.94 -13.65 18.71
N ILE A 107 1.39 -13.08 17.60
CA ILE A 107 2.46 -12.08 17.59
C ILE A 107 1.87 -10.71 17.94
N PRO A 108 2.49 -9.92 18.84
CA PRO A 108 2.06 -8.54 19.10
C PRO A 108 2.10 -7.66 17.83
N ALA A 109 0.98 -7.01 17.52
CA ALA A 109 0.79 -6.28 16.25
C ALA A 109 1.69 -5.03 16.08
N HIS A 110 2.33 -4.54 17.14
CA HIS A 110 3.19 -3.36 17.09
C HIS A 110 4.62 -3.65 16.58
N LEU A 111 4.96 -4.92 16.30
CA LEU A 111 6.32 -5.35 15.96
C LEU A 111 6.62 -5.41 14.45
N PHE A 112 5.68 -4.99 13.60
CA PHE A 112 5.74 -5.18 12.14
C PHE A 112 6.16 -3.93 11.35
N GLY A 113 6.76 -2.93 12.00
CA GLY A 113 7.25 -1.73 11.31
C GLY A 113 6.19 -0.70 10.94
N ASN A 114 4.91 -0.95 11.24
CA ASN A 114 3.79 -0.04 10.99
C ASN A 114 2.69 -0.22 12.04
N LEU A 115 1.66 0.64 12.00
CA LEU A 115 0.57 0.66 12.98
C LEU A 115 -0.46 -0.47 12.82
N PHE A 116 -0.44 -1.21 11.71
CA PHE A 116 -1.52 -2.11 11.27
C PHE A 116 -1.11 -3.58 11.10
N ALA A 117 0.18 -3.89 11.18
CA ALA A 117 0.75 -5.24 11.00
C ALA A 117 0.46 -5.91 9.64
N HIS A 118 0.21 -5.11 8.59
CA HIS A 118 -0.17 -5.64 7.27
C HIS A 118 1.02 -5.93 6.33
N GLN A 119 2.23 -5.57 6.71
CA GLN A 119 3.41 -5.57 5.84
C GLN A 119 4.62 -6.06 6.62
N LEU A 120 5.07 -7.28 6.32
CA LEU A 120 6.24 -7.88 6.97
C LEU A 120 7.57 -7.26 6.47
N HIS A 121 7.61 -6.79 5.22
CA HIS A 121 8.84 -6.36 4.55
C HIS A 121 9.50 -5.13 5.20
N LEU A 122 8.76 -4.30 5.93
CA LEU A 122 9.33 -3.13 6.63
C LEU A 122 10.35 -3.52 7.69
N LYS A 123 10.24 -4.74 8.24
CA LYS A 123 11.18 -5.32 9.20
C LYS A 123 11.92 -6.53 8.62
N HIS A 124 12.08 -6.62 7.29
CA HIS A 124 12.70 -7.77 6.62
C HIS A 124 14.07 -8.16 7.18
N GLN A 125 14.85 -7.19 7.66
CA GLN A 125 16.16 -7.42 8.27
C GLN A 125 16.08 -8.36 9.48
N LEU A 126 15.00 -8.31 10.27
CA LEU A 126 14.81 -9.20 11.42
C LEU A 126 14.51 -10.66 11.03
N PHE A 127 14.06 -10.88 9.79
CA PHE A 127 13.56 -12.16 9.31
C PHE A 127 14.39 -12.74 8.16
N THR A 128 15.47 -12.07 7.76
CA THR A 128 16.34 -12.52 6.67
C THR A 128 17.16 -13.73 7.15
N PRO A 129 17.01 -14.94 6.57
CA PRO A 129 17.71 -16.12 7.08
C PRO A 129 19.23 -16.08 6.85
N TYR A 130 19.66 -15.49 5.73
CA TYR A 130 21.06 -15.49 5.27
C TYR A 130 21.51 -14.06 4.94
N HIS A 131 22.06 -13.35 5.93
CA HIS A 131 22.49 -11.95 5.77
C HIS A 131 23.62 -11.75 4.75
N GLN A 132 24.43 -12.79 4.50
CA GLN A 132 25.53 -12.74 3.54
C GLN A 132 25.07 -12.64 2.08
N ASN A 133 23.80 -12.96 1.81
CA ASN A 133 23.16 -12.86 0.49
C ASN A 133 22.04 -11.81 0.53
N ALA A 134 22.30 -10.66 1.16
CA ALA A 134 21.31 -9.58 1.22
C ALA A 134 20.86 -9.20 -0.21
N PRO A 135 19.54 -9.00 -0.42
CA PRO A 135 19.04 -8.56 -1.72
C PRO A 135 19.69 -7.22 -2.09
N ILE A 136 19.90 -7.03 -3.39
CA ILE A 136 20.48 -5.81 -3.94
C ILE A 136 19.60 -4.61 -3.52
N ASP A 137 20.21 -3.60 -2.89
CA ASP A 137 19.60 -2.30 -2.62
C ASP A 137 20.38 -1.20 -3.35
N VAL A 138 19.76 -0.59 -4.36
CA VAL A 138 20.36 0.47 -5.19
C VAL A 138 20.21 1.88 -4.60
N THR A 139 19.70 2.00 -3.38
CA THR A 139 19.39 3.30 -2.75
C THR A 139 20.60 4.23 -2.69
N GLU A 140 21.75 3.73 -2.24
CA GLU A 140 22.96 4.55 -2.13
C GLU A 140 23.55 4.90 -3.51
N ASP A 141 23.44 4.03 -4.50
CA ASP A 141 23.87 4.32 -5.87
C ASP A 141 23.00 5.40 -6.51
N LEU A 142 21.68 5.36 -6.31
CA LEU A 142 20.77 6.41 -6.77
C LEU A 142 21.14 7.78 -6.15
N LYS A 143 21.48 7.81 -4.86
CA LYS A 143 21.93 9.04 -4.18
C LYS A 143 23.27 9.53 -4.70
N LYS A 144 24.28 8.64 -4.79
CA LYS A 144 25.62 8.97 -5.32
C LYS A 144 25.55 9.52 -6.74
N GLN A 145 24.68 8.95 -7.58
CA GLN A 145 24.42 9.39 -8.94
C GLN A 145 23.47 10.61 -9.02
N LYS A 146 23.11 11.20 -7.88
CA LYS A 146 22.28 12.41 -7.75
C LYS A 146 20.96 12.30 -8.51
N TYR A 147 20.27 11.16 -8.38
CA TYR A 147 18.93 11.01 -8.95
C TYR A 147 17.95 11.98 -8.30
N SER A 148 17.04 12.52 -9.12
CA SER A 148 15.82 13.18 -8.66
C SER A 148 14.63 12.23 -8.79
N LEU A 149 13.53 12.50 -8.07
CA LEU A 149 12.30 11.70 -8.17
C LEU A 149 11.76 11.69 -9.61
N LYS A 150 11.80 12.84 -10.29
CA LYS A 150 11.45 12.93 -11.71
C LYS A 150 12.31 12.02 -12.59
N LYS A 151 13.63 11.94 -12.33
CA LYS A 151 14.54 11.04 -13.06
C LYS A 151 14.22 9.57 -12.78
N MET A 152 13.82 9.22 -11.55
CA MET A 152 13.36 7.87 -11.22
C MET A 152 12.05 7.51 -11.94
N TYR A 153 11.09 8.43 -12.04
CA TYR A 153 9.90 8.21 -12.86
C TYR A 153 10.21 8.07 -14.36
N ARG A 154 11.24 8.78 -14.87
CA ARG A 154 11.71 8.57 -16.25
C ARG A 154 12.30 7.16 -16.45
N ILE A 155 12.83 6.50 -15.41
CA ILE A 155 13.20 5.07 -15.51
C ILE A 155 11.93 4.24 -15.72
N ALA A 156 10.88 4.48 -14.94
CA ALA A 156 9.61 3.78 -15.10
C ALA A 156 9.00 4.00 -16.50
N GLU A 157 9.02 5.23 -17.03
CA GLU A 157 8.58 5.50 -18.40
C GLU A 157 9.38 4.69 -19.43
N LYS A 158 10.71 4.65 -19.31
CA LYS A 158 11.55 3.87 -20.22
C LYS A 158 11.22 2.38 -20.21
N PHE A 159 10.91 1.83 -19.04
CA PHE A 159 10.47 0.44 -18.93
C PHE A 159 9.21 0.19 -19.76
N PHE A 160 8.17 1.00 -19.58
CA PHE A 160 6.91 0.84 -20.32
C PHE A 160 7.06 1.15 -21.82
N VAL A 161 7.85 2.14 -22.20
CA VAL A 161 8.17 2.40 -23.62
C VAL A 161 8.90 1.20 -24.24
N GLY A 162 9.77 0.54 -23.48
CA GLY A 162 10.42 -0.72 -23.90
C GLY A 162 9.42 -1.86 -24.13
N LEU A 163 8.26 -1.82 -23.49
CA LEU A 163 7.13 -2.72 -23.71
C LEU A 163 6.15 -2.21 -24.79
N ASN A 164 6.58 -1.23 -25.59
CA ASN A 164 5.80 -0.62 -26.68
C ASN A 164 4.59 0.24 -26.24
N PHE A 165 4.55 0.71 -24.99
CA PHE A 165 3.57 1.71 -24.57
C PHE A 165 3.97 3.12 -25.04
N THR A 166 2.97 3.96 -25.28
CA THR A 166 3.21 5.35 -25.68
C THR A 166 3.89 6.15 -24.55
N LYS A 167 4.84 7.03 -24.87
CA LYS A 167 5.42 7.95 -23.87
C LYS A 167 4.44 9.05 -23.45
N PHE A 168 4.60 9.63 -22.27
CA PHE A 168 3.82 10.82 -21.92
C PHE A 168 4.43 12.07 -22.57
N ASP A 169 3.59 13.07 -22.82
CA ASP A 169 4.02 14.34 -23.40
C ASP A 169 4.72 15.25 -22.37
N GLU A 170 5.26 16.38 -22.82
CA GLU A 170 5.93 17.31 -21.92
C GLU A 170 4.98 18.00 -20.92
N ASN A 171 3.68 18.07 -21.22
CA ASN A 171 2.69 18.62 -20.29
C ASN A 171 2.58 17.76 -19.03
N PHE A 172 2.57 16.43 -19.19
CA PHE A 172 2.61 15.50 -18.05
C PHE A 172 3.81 15.80 -17.14
N TRP A 173 5.00 15.97 -17.71
CA TRP A 173 6.24 16.22 -16.97
C TRP A 173 6.36 17.63 -16.38
N LYS A 174 5.62 18.59 -16.94
CA LYS A 174 5.57 19.98 -16.48
C LYS A 174 4.57 20.18 -15.33
N TYR A 175 3.40 19.55 -15.41
CA TYR A 175 2.28 19.80 -14.48
C TYR A 175 2.09 18.72 -13.41
N SER A 176 2.81 17.60 -13.50
CA SER A 176 2.84 16.60 -12.42
C SER A 176 3.73 17.05 -11.26
N ILE A 177 3.34 16.65 -10.05
CA ILE A 177 4.04 16.96 -8.81
C ILE A 177 4.89 15.75 -8.43
N PHE A 178 6.18 15.80 -8.74
CA PHE A 178 7.12 14.71 -8.43
C PHE A 178 7.67 14.75 -7.01
N GLN A 179 7.63 15.93 -6.38
CA GLN A 179 8.04 16.18 -5.01
C GLN A 179 7.04 17.16 -4.40
N LEU A 180 6.34 16.74 -3.35
CA LEU A 180 5.45 17.63 -2.62
C LEU A 180 6.25 18.68 -1.84
N PRO A 181 5.73 19.91 -1.70
CA PRO A 181 6.21 20.88 -0.72
C PRO A 181 6.19 20.29 0.69
N GLU A 182 7.16 20.68 1.53
CA GLU A 182 7.30 20.17 2.90
C GLU A 182 6.08 20.46 3.79
N GLU A 183 5.30 21.49 3.46
CA GLU A 183 4.10 21.92 4.19
C GLU A 183 2.94 20.91 4.08
N ILE A 184 2.94 20.05 3.05
CA ILE A 184 1.88 19.07 2.83
C ILE A 184 2.14 17.83 3.69
N ARG A 185 1.49 17.79 4.87
CA ARG A 185 1.66 16.71 5.87
C ARG A 185 1.02 15.38 5.48
N TYR A 186 -0.03 15.41 4.67
CA TYR A 186 -0.72 14.21 4.19
C TYR A 186 -0.34 13.96 2.75
N CYS A 187 0.63 13.08 2.56
CA CYS A 187 0.90 12.55 1.24
C CYS A 187 0.23 11.19 1.06
N MET A 188 -0.68 11.11 0.10
CA MET A 188 -1.08 9.86 -0.52
C MET A 188 -0.74 9.97 -2.00
N PRO A 189 0.31 9.28 -2.48
CA PRO A 189 0.72 9.42 -3.86
C PRO A 189 -0.40 8.87 -4.76
N SER A 190 -0.72 9.60 -5.82
CA SER A 190 -1.96 9.47 -6.57
C SER A 190 -1.73 9.70 -8.06
N ALA A 191 -2.49 8.99 -8.89
CA ALA A 191 -2.55 9.16 -10.34
C ALA A 191 -3.92 9.72 -10.73
N TYR A 192 -3.93 10.66 -11.66
CA TYR A 192 -5.14 11.38 -12.08
C TYR A 192 -5.28 11.33 -13.60
N GLY A 193 -6.41 10.82 -14.09
CA GLY A 193 -6.88 11.04 -15.45
C GLY A 193 -7.97 12.10 -15.44
N PHE A 194 -7.84 13.15 -16.25
CA PHE A 194 -8.80 14.26 -16.29
C PHE A 194 -9.98 14.00 -17.23
N HIS A 195 -10.10 12.78 -17.76
CA HIS A 195 -11.17 12.32 -18.65
C HIS A 195 -11.34 13.13 -19.95
N ASP A 196 -10.33 13.90 -20.35
CA ASP A 196 -10.31 14.72 -21.58
C ASP A 196 -9.42 14.14 -22.69
N HIS A 197 -9.06 12.86 -22.57
CA HIS A 197 -8.23 12.10 -23.52
C HIS A 197 -6.78 12.58 -23.68
N LYS A 198 -6.33 13.54 -22.87
CA LYS A 198 -5.02 14.17 -23.05
C LYS A 198 -4.27 14.37 -21.74
N ASN A 199 -4.98 14.81 -20.70
CA ASN A 199 -4.37 15.22 -19.46
C ASN A 199 -4.37 14.06 -18.45
N PHE A 200 -3.15 13.62 -18.15
CA PHE A 200 -2.84 12.71 -17.05
C PHE A 200 -1.81 13.38 -16.16
N ARG A 201 -1.90 13.15 -14.85
CA ARG A 201 -0.97 13.73 -13.88
C ARG A 201 -0.67 12.76 -12.75
N LEU A 202 0.49 12.91 -12.13
CA LEU A 202 0.80 12.28 -10.86
C LEU A 202 1.05 13.31 -9.77
N GLY A 203 0.73 12.92 -8.54
CA GLY A 203 1.23 13.52 -7.31
C GLY A 203 2.03 12.47 -6.54
N SER A 204 3.30 12.75 -6.25
CA SER A 204 4.21 11.84 -5.58
C SER A 204 4.90 12.48 -4.38
N CYS A 205 5.26 11.64 -3.41
CA CYS A 205 6.07 12.00 -2.23
C CYS A 205 7.06 10.90 -1.88
N GLY A 206 7.51 10.16 -2.90
CA GLY A 206 8.58 9.21 -2.70
C GLY A 206 9.86 9.88 -2.20
N SER A 207 10.81 9.06 -1.79
CA SER A 207 12.16 9.49 -1.46
C SER A 207 13.15 8.85 -2.44
N ILE A 208 14.38 9.34 -2.46
CA ILE A 208 15.41 8.71 -3.30
C ILE A 208 15.80 7.37 -2.68
N GLY A 209 15.42 6.27 -3.34
CA GLY A 209 15.73 4.91 -2.92
C GLY A 209 14.99 3.83 -3.71
N MET A 210 15.40 2.57 -3.52
CA MET A 210 14.88 1.42 -4.26
C MET A 210 13.39 1.18 -4.03
N SER A 211 12.92 1.30 -2.78
CA SER A 211 11.49 1.12 -2.46
C SER A 211 10.59 2.11 -3.21
N SER A 212 11.02 3.38 -3.31
CA SER A 212 10.30 4.38 -4.10
C SER A 212 10.42 4.11 -5.60
N LEU A 213 11.57 3.61 -6.08
CA LEU A 213 11.72 3.24 -7.49
C LEU A 213 10.73 2.15 -7.92
N ILE A 214 10.57 1.09 -7.12
CA ILE A 214 9.60 0.02 -7.37
C ILE A 214 8.19 0.59 -7.35
N TYR A 215 7.88 1.40 -6.34
CA TYR A 215 6.56 2.00 -6.20
C TYR A 215 6.22 2.96 -7.35
N PHE A 216 7.20 3.67 -7.90
CA PHE A 216 7.02 4.53 -9.07
C PHE A 216 6.64 3.73 -10.32
N HIS A 217 7.12 2.49 -10.48
CA HIS A 217 6.67 1.62 -11.57
C HIS A 217 5.20 1.21 -11.40
N TYR A 218 4.80 0.85 -10.17
CA TYR A 218 3.41 0.54 -9.85
C TYR A 218 2.49 1.76 -10.15
N HIS A 219 2.89 2.95 -9.73
CA HIS A 219 2.16 4.19 -10.01
C HIS A 219 2.09 4.55 -11.49
N PHE A 220 3.19 4.37 -12.20
CA PHE A 220 3.23 4.62 -13.63
C PHE A 220 2.37 3.61 -14.40
N CYS A 221 2.27 2.37 -13.92
CA CYS A 221 1.33 1.38 -14.45
C CYS A 221 -0.12 1.87 -14.39
N THR A 222 -0.53 2.48 -13.27
CA THR A 222 -1.88 3.07 -13.15
C THR A 222 -2.13 4.15 -14.20
N LEU A 223 -1.15 5.02 -14.47
CA LEU A 223 -1.25 6.06 -15.50
C LEU A 223 -1.33 5.48 -16.91
N ILE A 224 -0.53 4.46 -17.20
CA ILE A 224 -0.57 3.72 -18.46
C ILE A 224 -1.98 3.15 -18.64
N TYR A 225 -2.49 2.46 -17.63
CA TYR A 225 -3.80 1.83 -17.68
C TYR A 225 -4.93 2.85 -17.93
N MET A 226 -4.89 4.01 -17.24
CA MET A 226 -5.83 5.12 -17.47
C MET A 226 -5.83 5.63 -18.91
N ARG A 227 -4.66 5.67 -19.54
CA ARG A 227 -4.51 6.11 -20.92
C ARG A 227 -4.97 5.05 -21.91
N GLU A 228 -4.72 3.77 -21.66
CA GLU A 228 -5.14 2.69 -22.56
C GLU A 228 -6.67 2.62 -22.70
N TYR A 229 -7.41 2.80 -21.60
CA TYR A 229 -8.88 2.83 -21.68
C TYR A 229 -9.47 4.22 -22.04
N GLN A 230 -8.65 5.24 -22.31
CA GLN A 230 -9.16 6.63 -22.42
C GLN A 230 -10.18 6.82 -23.55
N ASN A 231 -10.11 5.98 -24.59
CA ASN A 231 -11.01 6.02 -25.74
C ASN A 231 -12.31 5.23 -25.53
N GLN A 232 -12.44 4.54 -24.40
CA GLN A 232 -13.69 3.89 -24.02
C GLN A 232 -14.78 4.95 -23.70
N PRO A 233 -16.07 4.59 -23.85
CA PRO A 233 -17.17 5.39 -23.32
C PRO A 233 -16.93 5.73 -21.86
N HIS A 234 -17.36 6.93 -21.43
CA HIS A 234 -17.07 7.43 -20.08
C HIS A 234 -17.39 6.41 -18.94
N PRO A 235 -18.51 5.66 -18.97
CA PRO A 235 -18.81 4.64 -17.96
C PRO A 235 -17.83 3.47 -17.89
N PHE A 236 -17.07 3.22 -18.96
CA PHE A 236 -16.11 2.12 -19.08
C PHE A 236 -14.65 2.57 -18.91
N ARG A 237 -14.41 3.84 -18.56
CA ARG A 237 -13.07 4.35 -18.22
C ARG A 237 -12.67 4.01 -16.79
N LYS A 238 -12.79 2.73 -16.44
CA LYS A 238 -12.45 2.17 -15.13
C LYS A 238 -11.79 0.80 -15.33
N PRO A 239 -11.08 0.27 -14.32
CA PRO A 239 -10.61 -1.11 -14.34
C PRO A 239 -11.76 -2.11 -14.47
N ALA A 240 -11.44 -3.29 -14.99
CA ALA A 240 -12.39 -4.38 -15.19
C ALA A 240 -13.10 -4.78 -13.88
N SER A 241 -12.39 -4.70 -12.74
CA SER A 241 -12.94 -4.88 -11.40
C SER A 241 -12.45 -3.77 -10.46
N THR A 242 -13.29 -3.33 -9.51
CA THR A 242 -12.97 -2.25 -8.55
C THR A 242 -13.07 -2.68 -7.09
#